data_AF-A0A7S4SX83-F1
#
_entry.id   AF-A0A7S4SX83-F1
#
_cell.length_a   1.000
_cell.length_b   1.000
_cell.length_c   1.000
_cell.angle_alpha   90.00
_cell.angle_beta   90.00
_cell.angle_gamma   90.00
#
_symmetry.space_group_name_H-M   'P 1'
#
loop_
_entity.id
_entity.type
_entity.pdbx_description
1 polymer ?
#
loop_
_entity_poly.entity_id
_entity_poly.type
_entity_poly.pdbx_seq_one_letter_code
_entity_poly.pdbx_strand_id
1 'polypeptide(L)'
;MFNHGAEEDVYIDWDEEGNCIAYASRDIPAGSPLRASLGDPTNPSSLFATYGFLDESSPGTFCKMIHLQDEMSDLNLGFKDCLFYKSGDISQEVYNLVLYSILKFDQQQQAAFFEAVMNGDGDTVSAYHGQYFSYTLDALKEHVNSFLEQLDALQANAQSKDPATHPRVPVILAHNDFVRQTFLAVKANLDTMG
;
A
#
# COMPACT_ATOMS: atom_id res chain seq x y z
N MET A 1 -7.91 19.62 19.43
CA MET A 1 -8.11 18.40 18.62
C MET A 1 -6.80 18.09 17.93
N PHE A 2 -6.40 16.81 17.89
CA PHE A 2 -5.17 16.37 17.21
C PHE A 2 -5.47 16.09 15.74
N ASN A 3 -4.57 16.51 14.85
CA ASN A 3 -4.61 16.14 13.43
C ASN A 3 -3.84 14.84 13.19
N HIS A 4 -4.05 14.22 12.02
CA HIS A 4 -3.20 13.10 11.60
C HIS A 4 -1.76 13.58 11.36
N GLY A 5 -0.79 12.73 11.69
CA GLY A 5 0.59 12.83 11.22
C GLY A 5 1.19 11.44 11.03
N ALA A 6 2.01 11.29 9.99
CA ALA A 6 2.80 10.07 9.77
C ALA A 6 3.83 9.85 10.88
N GLU A 7 4.41 10.94 11.39
CA GLU A 7 5.11 10.97 12.67
C GLU A 7 4.16 11.49 13.74
N GLU A 8 3.87 10.66 14.74
CA GLU A 8 3.01 11.02 15.85
C GLU A 8 3.78 11.83 16.91
N ASP A 9 3.18 12.93 17.35
CA ASP A 9 3.63 13.72 18.50
C ASP A 9 2.94 13.23 19.78
N VAL A 10 1.79 12.59 19.64
CA VAL A 10 0.92 12.19 20.74
C VAL A 10 0.45 10.75 20.56
N TYR A 11 0.65 9.93 21.59
CA TYR A 11 0.03 8.62 21.72
C TYR A 11 -1.17 8.71 22.67
N ILE A 12 -2.26 8.01 22.34
CA ILE A 12 -3.52 8.01 23.10
C ILE A 12 -3.71 6.64 23.74
N ASP A 13 -4.01 6.64 25.03
CA ASP A 13 -4.31 5.43 25.81
C ASP A 13 -5.59 5.59 26.64
N TRP A 14 -6.12 4.48 27.13
CA TRP A 14 -7.26 4.45 28.05
C TRP A 14 -6.90 3.72 29.33
N ASP A 15 -7.17 4.35 30.47
CA ASP A 15 -6.99 3.69 31.76
C ASP A 15 -8.14 2.71 32.09
N GLU A 16 -7.99 1.97 33.19
CA GLU A 16 -8.97 0.98 33.66
C GLU A 16 -10.35 1.61 34.00
N GLU A 17 -10.40 2.92 34.23
CA GLU A 17 -11.62 3.67 34.52
C GLU A 17 -12.29 4.22 33.24
N GLY A 18 -11.64 4.05 32.08
CA GLY A 18 -12.10 4.51 30.77
C GLY A 18 -11.76 5.96 30.47
N ASN A 19 -10.87 6.60 31.24
CA ASN A 19 -10.38 7.93 30.94
C ASN A 19 -9.40 7.88 29.76
N CYS A 20 -9.57 8.80 28.82
CA CYS A 20 -8.66 8.98 27.69
C CYS A 20 -7.48 9.86 28.10
N ILE A 21 -6.26 9.34 27.96
CA ILE A 21 -5.02 10.03 28.32
C ILE A 21 -4.16 10.18 27.07
N ALA A 22 -3.62 11.38 26.87
CA ALA A 22 -2.74 11.71 25.76
C ALA A 22 -1.33 11.97 26.29
N TYR A 23 -0.35 11.22 25.78
CA TYR A 23 1.05 11.32 26.15
C TYR A 23 1.86 11.87 24.98
N ALA A 24 2.81 12.76 25.27
CA ALA A 24 3.80 13.16 24.27
C ALA A 24 4.72 11.96 23.97
N SER A 25 4.85 11.59 22.69
CA SER A 25 5.74 10.51 22.24
C SER A 25 7.20 10.97 22.10
N ARG A 26 7.42 12.29 22.05
CA ARG A 26 8.71 12.96 21.89
C ARG A 26 8.70 14.34 22.56
N ASP A 27 9.87 14.98 22.61
CA ASP A 27 9.96 16.39 23.01
C ASP A 27 9.32 17.29 21.95
N ILE A 28 8.34 18.11 22.36
CA ILE A 28 7.56 18.96 21.47
C ILE A 28 7.76 20.43 21.88
N PRO A 29 8.39 21.27 21.03
CA PRO A 29 8.55 22.68 21.32
C PRO A 29 7.22 23.41 21.47
N ALA A 30 7.16 24.38 22.39
CA ALA A 30 5.97 25.20 22.60
C ALA A 30 5.52 25.89 21.30
N GLY A 31 4.22 25.82 21.01
CA GLY A 31 3.63 26.36 19.77
C GLY A 31 3.66 25.41 18.57
N SER A 32 4.29 24.23 18.70
CA SER A 32 4.24 23.20 17.66
C SER A 32 2.86 22.52 17.60
N PRO A 33 2.42 22.05 16.42
CA PRO A 33 1.22 21.24 16.32
C PRO A 33 1.37 19.92 17.08
N LEU A 34 0.25 19.41 17.59
CA LEU A 34 0.15 18.08 18.20
C LEU A 34 -0.59 17.15 17.23
N ARG A 35 0.11 16.14 16.71
CA ARG A 35 -0.44 15.15 15.79
C ARG A 35 -0.53 13.78 16.44
N ALA A 36 -1.58 13.05 16.13
CA ALA A 36 -1.77 11.65 16.50
C ALA A 36 -1.86 10.81 15.24
N SER A 37 -1.55 9.52 15.32
CA SER A 37 -1.86 8.61 14.23
C SER A 37 -3.37 8.34 14.18
N LEU A 38 -3.98 8.45 12.98
CA LEU A 38 -5.38 8.10 12.74
C LEU A 38 -5.52 6.76 12.01
N GLY A 39 -4.40 6.09 11.72
CA GLY A 39 -4.37 4.88 10.91
C GLY A 39 -2.99 4.65 10.31
N ASP A 40 -2.94 3.80 9.30
CA ASP A 40 -1.70 3.45 8.60
C ASP A 40 -1.12 4.67 7.83
N PRO A 41 0.06 5.18 8.20
CA PRO A 41 0.67 6.33 7.54
C PRO A 41 1.38 5.95 6.24
N THR A 42 1.55 4.66 5.95
CA THR A 42 2.30 4.19 4.77
C THR A 42 1.48 4.20 3.49
N ASN A 43 0.15 4.15 3.62
CA ASN A 43 -0.82 4.08 2.54
C ASN A 43 -2.03 4.98 2.83
N PRO A 44 -2.28 6.02 2.03
CA PRO A 44 -3.31 6.99 2.35
C PRO A 44 -4.74 6.51 2.02
N SER A 45 -4.89 5.34 1.40
CA SER A 45 -6.19 4.88 0.88
C SER A 45 -7.22 4.62 1.99
N SER A 46 -6.78 4.05 3.12
CA SER A 46 -7.66 3.75 4.27
C SER A 46 -8.10 5.04 4.97
N LEU A 47 -7.16 5.97 5.18
CA LEU A 47 -7.43 7.29 5.74
C LEU A 47 -8.37 8.10 4.84
N PHE A 48 -8.14 8.07 3.54
CA PHE A 48 -9.02 8.69 2.55
C PHE A 48 -10.44 8.15 2.60
N ALA A 49 -10.61 6.83 2.60
CA ALA A 49 -11.93 6.20 2.65
C ALA A 49 -12.68 6.49 3.97
N THR A 50 -11.95 6.57 5.08
CA THR A 50 -12.53 6.71 6.43
C THR A 50 -12.81 8.16 6.79
N TYR A 51 -11.85 9.05 6.52
CA TYR A 51 -11.85 10.43 7.01
C TYR A 51 -11.99 11.48 5.89
N GLY A 52 -11.89 11.08 4.62
CA GLY A 52 -12.11 11.97 3.48
C GLY A 52 -10.99 12.99 3.22
N PHE A 53 -9.78 12.74 3.74
CA PHE A 53 -8.58 13.53 3.43
C PHE A 53 -7.49 12.64 2.81
N LEU A 54 -6.60 13.25 2.03
CA LEU A 54 -5.44 12.58 1.48
C LEU A 54 -4.22 12.88 2.36
N ASP A 55 -3.58 11.85 2.90
CA ASP A 55 -2.24 12.01 3.47
C ASP A 55 -1.20 11.98 2.35
N GLU A 56 -0.80 13.16 1.88
CA GLU A 56 0.21 13.27 0.84
C GLU A 56 1.61 12.86 1.32
N SER A 57 1.84 12.78 2.64
CA SER A 57 3.13 12.41 3.21
C SER A 57 3.41 10.91 3.11
N SER A 58 2.39 10.07 2.93
CA SER A 58 2.55 8.62 2.82
C SER A 58 3.60 8.24 1.77
N PRO A 59 4.58 7.38 2.08
CA PRO A 59 5.66 7.00 1.17
C PRO A 59 5.19 6.18 -0.05
N GLY A 60 4.01 5.56 0.02
CA GLY A 60 3.49 4.71 -1.04
C GLY A 60 1.98 4.52 -1.00
N THR A 61 1.51 3.50 -1.71
CA THR A 61 0.12 3.04 -1.67
C THR A 61 0.07 1.52 -1.80
N PHE A 62 -0.99 0.91 -1.29
CA PHE A 62 -1.27 -0.51 -1.53
C PHE A 62 -1.28 -0.80 -3.04
N CYS A 63 -0.63 -1.90 -3.45
CA CYS A 63 -0.43 -2.28 -4.85
C CYS A 63 -1.71 -2.61 -5.63
N LYS A 64 -2.89 -2.57 -5.01
CA LYS A 64 -4.22 -2.77 -5.64
C LYS A 64 -4.44 -4.16 -6.24
N MET A 65 -3.67 -5.16 -5.85
CA MET A 65 -3.90 -6.57 -6.22
C MET A 65 -5.01 -7.21 -5.37
N ILE A 66 -6.21 -6.60 -5.38
CA ILE A 66 -7.35 -7.04 -4.54
C ILE A 66 -7.79 -8.47 -4.88
N HIS A 67 -7.60 -8.89 -6.13
CA HIS A 67 -7.92 -10.24 -6.59
C HIS A 67 -7.03 -11.34 -5.97
N LEU A 68 -5.94 -10.98 -5.27
CA LEU A 68 -5.04 -11.90 -4.56
C LEU A 68 -5.22 -11.84 -3.04
N GLN A 69 -6.40 -11.42 -2.55
CA GLN A 69 -6.63 -11.24 -1.11
C GLN A 69 -6.57 -12.57 -0.33
N ASP A 70 -6.97 -13.68 -0.96
CA ASP A 70 -6.88 -15.00 -0.36
C ASP A 70 -5.41 -15.41 -0.20
N GLU A 71 -4.60 -15.23 -1.25
CA GLU A 71 -3.16 -15.49 -1.23
C GLU A 71 -2.40 -14.58 -0.23
N MET A 72 -2.82 -13.32 -0.07
CA MET A 72 -2.29 -12.45 0.99
C MET A 72 -2.57 -13.04 2.37
N SER A 73 -3.80 -13.50 2.59
CA SER A 73 -4.21 -14.07 3.87
C SER A 73 -3.43 -15.34 4.19
N ASP A 74 -3.19 -16.19 3.19
CA ASP A 74 -2.36 -17.39 3.34
C ASP A 74 -0.96 -17.03 3.85
N LEU A 75 -0.33 -16.00 3.27
CA LEU A 75 1.01 -15.53 3.63
C LEU A 75 1.06 -14.65 4.89
N ASN A 76 -0.04 -14.51 5.63
CA ASN A 76 -0.18 -13.58 6.76
C ASN A 76 0.14 -12.11 6.40
N LEU A 77 -0.16 -11.71 5.17
CA LEU A 77 0.02 -10.35 4.66
C LEU A 77 -1.29 -9.57 4.70
N GLY A 78 -1.19 -8.26 4.94
CA GLY A 78 -2.28 -7.30 4.77
C GLY A 78 -1.98 -6.27 3.68
N PHE A 79 -2.97 -5.42 3.39
CA PHE A 79 -2.83 -4.34 2.41
C PHE A 79 -1.73 -3.33 2.77
N LYS A 80 -1.40 -3.21 4.06
CA LYS A 80 -0.31 -2.36 4.57
C LYS A 80 1.08 -2.91 4.24
N ASP A 81 1.19 -4.21 3.96
CA ASP A 81 2.46 -4.89 3.72
C ASP A 81 2.76 -4.94 2.21
N CYS A 82 1.71 -5.01 1.39
CA CYS A 82 1.80 -5.08 -0.08
C CYS A 82 1.83 -3.69 -0.73
N LEU A 83 2.98 -3.01 -0.69
CA LEU A 83 3.11 -1.60 -1.06
C LEU A 83 3.89 -1.37 -2.36
N PHE A 84 3.44 -0.34 -3.09
CA PHE A 84 4.20 0.36 -4.13
C PHE A 84 4.60 1.73 -3.62
N TYR A 85 5.88 2.08 -3.78
CA TYR A 85 6.44 3.32 -3.24
C TYR A 85 6.57 4.41 -4.30
N LYS A 86 6.57 5.68 -3.88
CA LYS A 86 6.78 6.83 -4.77
C LYS A 86 8.13 6.81 -5.49
N SER A 87 9.12 6.13 -4.93
CA SER A 87 10.42 5.89 -5.57
C SER A 87 10.33 4.93 -6.77
N GLY A 88 9.19 4.26 -6.95
CA GLY A 88 9.02 3.15 -7.87
C GLY A 88 9.49 1.81 -7.31
N ASP A 89 9.94 1.76 -6.06
CA ASP A 89 10.25 0.51 -5.39
C ASP A 89 8.96 -0.29 -5.10
N ILE A 90 9.12 -1.60 -5.02
CA ILE A 90 8.05 -2.55 -4.72
C ILE A 90 8.45 -3.30 -3.44
N SER A 91 7.53 -3.45 -2.49
CA SER A 91 7.81 -4.20 -1.27
C SER A 91 8.07 -5.69 -1.58
N GLN A 92 8.91 -6.32 -0.77
CA GLN A 92 9.25 -7.75 -0.94
C GLN A 92 8.00 -8.63 -0.85
N GLU A 93 7.04 -8.22 -0.03
CA GLU A 93 5.76 -8.87 0.18
C GLU A 93 4.94 -8.94 -1.11
N VAL A 94 4.99 -7.90 -1.96
CA VAL A 94 4.31 -7.94 -3.27
C VAL A 94 4.98 -8.98 -4.18
N TYR A 95 6.31 -9.05 -4.20
CA TYR A 95 7.01 -10.08 -4.98
C TYR A 95 6.64 -11.49 -4.49
N ASN A 96 6.66 -11.71 -3.18
CA ASN A 96 6.27 -13.00 -2.58
C ASN A 96 4.82 -13.37 -2.92
N LEU A 97 3.90 -12.41 -2.81
CA LEU A 97 2.49 -12.61 -3.14
C LEU A 97 2.29 -13.02 -4.60
N VAL A 98 2.89 -12.27 -5.54
CA VAL A 98 2.76 -12.55 -6.97
C VAL A 98 3.32 -13.93 -7.29
N LEU A 99 4.53 -14.22 -6.81
CA LEU A 99 5.16 -15.52 -7.04
C LEU A 99 4.34 -16.68 -6.45
N TYR A 100 3.85 -16.53 -5.23
CA TYR A 100 2.97 -17.52 -4.60
C TYR A 100 1.70 -17.78 -5.43
N SER A 101 1.11 -16.75 -6.01
CA SER A 101 -0.06 -16.88 -6.88
C SER A 101 0.26 -17.55 -8.23
N ILE A 102 1.46 -17.32 -8.78
CA ILE A 102 1.94 -17.97 -10.01
C ILE A 102 2.15 -19.46 -9.78
N LEU A 103 2.72 -19.82 -8.62
CA LEU A 103 3.03 -21.21 -8.29
C LEU A 103 1.79 -22.08 -8.04
N LYS A 104 0.58 -21.53 -7.98
CA LYS A 104 -0.66 -22.32 -7.76
C LYS A 104 -0.90 -23.45 -8.77
N PHE A 105 -0.26 -23.38 -9.93
CA PHE A 105 -0.33 -24.43 -10.94
C PHE A 105 0.62 -25.62 -10.66
N ASP A 106 1.54 -25.47 -9.70
CA ASP A 106 2.41 -26.52 -9.17
C ASP A 106 2.35 -26.50 -7.63
N GLN A 107 1.42 -27.29 -7.07
CA GLN A 107 1.17 -27.35 -5.63
C GLN A 107 2.40 -27.74 -4.81
N GLN A 108 3.33 -28.53 -5.38
CA GLN A 108 4.54 -28.93 -4.67
C GLN A 108 5.49 -27.75 -4.52
N GLN A 109 5.71 -27.00 -5.61
CA GLN A 109 6.54 -25.78 -5.59
C GLN A 109 5.89 -24.69 -4.73
N GLN A 110 4.58 -24.53 -4.84
CA GLN A 110 3.83 -23.55 -4.05
C GLN A 110 3.95 -23.81 -2.55
N ALA A 111 3.78 -25.06 -2.11
CA ALA A 111 3.89 -25.44 -0.70
C ALA A 111 5.31 -25.25 -0.16
N ALA A 112 6.33 -25.59 -0.94
CA ALA A 112 7.73 -25.40 -0.55
C ALA A 112 8.11 -23.92 -0.47
N PHE A 113 7.66 -23.09 -1.41
CA PHE A 113 7.86 -21.64 -1.35
C PHE A 113 7.13 -21.01 -0.16
N PHE A 114 5.89 -21.42 0.10
CA PHE A 114 5.12 -21.01 1.27
C PHE A 114 5.87 -21.29 2.57
N GLU A 115 6.32 -22.53 2.76
CA GLU A 115 7.05 -22.93 3.97
C GLU A 115 8.33 -22.09 4.14
N ALA A 116 9.07 -21.82 3.05
CA ALA A 116 10.25 -20.96 3.09
C ALA A 116 9.92 -19.52 3.52
N VAL A 117 8.85 -18.92 2.98
CA VAL A 117 8.40 -17.58 3.37
C VAL A 117 7.98 -17.56 4.85
N MET A 118 7.17 -18.52 5.28
CA MET A 118 6.65 -18.58 6.64
C MET A 118 7.73 -18.82 7.70
N ASN A 119 8.79 -19.56 7.33
CA ASN A 119 9.92 -19.85 8.22
C ASN A 119 11.05 -18.79 8.14
N GLY A 120 10.94 -17.81 7.24
CA GLY A 120 11.96 -16.79 7.04
C GLY A 120 13.25 -17.32 6.38
N ASP A 121 13.16 -18.40 5.60
CA ASP A 121 14.28 -18.94 4.82
C ASP A 121 14.55 -18.06 3.59
N GLY A 122 15.29 -16.97 3.81
CA GLY A 122 15.62 -15.99 2.79
C GLY A 122 16.43 -16.55 1.61
N ASP A 123 17.24 -17.59 1.84
CA ASP A 123 18.05 -18.21 0.78
C ASP A 123 17.16 -18.98 -0.20
N THR A 124 16.25 -19.80 0.32
CA THR A 124 15.27 -20.50 -0.50
C THR A 124 14.35 -19.51 -1.20
N VAL A 125 13.82 -18.50 -0.49
CA VAL A 125 12.96 -17.47 -1.09
C VAL A 125 13.67 -16.75 -2.25
N SER A 126 14.94 -16.38 -2.06
CA SER A 126 15.77 -15.74 -3.10
C SER A 126 15.99 -16.66 -4.31
N ALA A 127 16.23 -17.96 -4.08
CA ALA A 127 16.39 -18.95 -5.14
C ALA A 127 15.12 -19.07 -6.01
N TYR A 128 13.94 -19.11 -5.37
CA TYR A 128 12.65 -19.10 -6.07
C TYR A 128 12.46 -17.82 -6.88
N HIS A 129 12.73 -16.65 -6.30
CA HIS A 129 12.66 -15.39 -7.03
C HIS A 129 13.59 -15.37 -8.24
N GLY A 130 14.82 -15.87 -8.12
CA GLY A 130 15.74 -15.99 -9.24
C GLY A 130 15.24 -16.93 -10.34
N GLN A 131 14.66 -18.07 -9.97
CA GLN A 131 14.16 -19.07 -10.93
C GLN A 131 12.91 -18.58 -11.69
N TYR A 132 11.99 -17.90 -11.01
CA TYR A 132 10.70 -17.51 -11.57
C TYR A 132 10.61 -16.01 -11.91
N PHE A 133 11.72 -15.28 -11.87
CA PHE A 133 11.75 -13.82 -12.00
C PHE A 133 11.02 -13.30 -13.24
N SER A 134 11.21 -13.94 -14.40
CA SER A 134 10.56 -13.51 -15.64
C SER A 134 9.04 -13.55 -15.56
N TYR A 135 8.48 -14.61 -14.95
CA TYR A 135 7.03 -14.75 -14.77
C TYR A 135 6.49 -13.72 -13.79
N THR A 136 7.20 -13.49 -12.68
CA THR A 136 6.84 -12.47 -11.70
C THR A 136 6.88 -11.06 -12.30
N LEU A 137 7.91 -10.76 -13.10
CA LEU A 137 8.07 -9.48 -13.80
C LEU A 137 6.93 -9.25 -14.80
N ASP A 138 6.60 -10.25 -15.61
CA ASP A 138 5.51 -10.16 -16.60
C ASP A 138 4.16 -9.94 -15.92
N ALA A 139 3.86 -10.69 -14.84
CA ALA A 139 2.64 -10.53 -14.06
C ALA A 139 2.54 -9.13 -13.41
N LEU A 140 3.64 -8.60 -12.88
CA LEU A 140 3.70 -7.25 -12.33
C LEU A 140 3.46 -6.18 -13.41
N LYS A 141 4.09 -6.33 -14.58
CA LYS A 141 3.89 -5.43 -15.72
C LYS A 141 2.44 -5.43 -16.19
N GLU A 142 1.85 -6.62 -16.35
CA GLU A 142 0.45 -6.76 -16.74
C GLU A 142 -0.49 -6.08 -15.73
N HIS A 143 -0.31 -6.34 -14.43
CA HIS A 143 -1.10 -5.72 -13.37
C HIS A 143 -0.98 -4.19 -13.37
N VAL A 144 0.24 -3.66 -13.42
CA VAL A 144 0.48 -2.21 -13.41
C VAL A 144 -0.15 -1.53 -14.62
N ASN A 145 0.03 -2.10 -15.82
CA ASN A 145 -0.54 -1.54 -17.04
C ASN A 145 -2.08 -1.57 -17.01
N SER A 146 -2.68 -2.72 -16.69
CA SER A 146 -4.13 -2.88 -16.61
C SER A 146 -4.76 -1.97 -15.55
N PHE A 147 -4.11 -1.83 -14.39
CA PHE A 147 -4.60 -0.94 -13.34
C PHE A 147 -4.54 0.54 -13.75
N LEU A 148 -3.47 0.97 -14.44
CA LEU A 148 -3.37 2.36 -14.93
C LEU A 148 -4.50 2.69 -15.92
N GLU A 149 -4.86 1.77 -16.82
CA GLU A 149 -6.00 1.94 -17.72
C GLU A 149 -7.33 2.06 -16.96
N GLN A 150 -7.55 1.22 -15.94
CA GLN A 150 -8.73 1.31 -15.08
C GLN A 150 -8.77 2.65 -14.32
N LEU A 151 -7.63 3.11 -13.83
CA LEU A 151 -7.51 4.38 -13.12
C LEU A 151 -7.78 5.57 -14.05
N ASP A 152 -7.41 5.50 -15.32
CA ASP A 152 -7.76 6.53 -16.32
C ASP A 152 -9.27 6.63 -16.52
N ALA A 153 -9.98 5.50 -16.60
CA ALA A 153 -11.44 5.50 -16.69
C ALA A 153 -12.09 6.10 -15.43
N LEU A 154 -11.58 5.77 -14.24
CA LEU A 154 -12.06 6.33 -12.97
C LEU A 154 -11.78 7.84 -12.86
N GLN A 155 -10.60 8.28 -13.30
CA GLN A 155 -10.23 9.69 -13.34
C GLN A 155 -11.16 10.48 -14.27
N ALA A 156 -11.39 9.99 -15.49
CA ALA A 156 -12.28 10.64 -16.44
C ALA A 156 -13.72 10.74 -15.91
N ASN A 157 -14.21 9.70 -15.23
CA ASN A 157 -15.53 9.73 -14.58
C ASN A 157 -15.57 10.80 -13.46
N ALA A 158 -14.56 10.85 -12.59
CA ALA A 158 -14.50 11.85 -11.52
C ALA A 158 -14.42 13.29 -12.08
N GLN A 159 -13.63 13.52 -13.13
CA GLN A 159 -13.51 14.82 -13.81
C GLN A 159 -14.82 15.30 -14.45
N SER A 160 -15.72 14.37 -14.82
CA SER A 160 -17.04 14.73 -15.38
C SER A 160 -18.03 15.30 -14.35
N LYS A 161 -17.71 15.23 -13.05
CA LYS A 161 -18.60 15.65 -11.97
C LYS A 161 -18.37 17.11 -11.60
N ASP A 162 -19.47 17.84 -11.36
CA ASP A 162 -19.43 19.21 -10.88
C ASP A 162 -19.10 19.27 -9.38
N PRO A 163 -18.00 19.94 -8.95
CA PRO A 163 -17.65 20.06 -7.54
C PRO A 163 -18.71 20.74 -6.67
N ALA A 164 -19.58 21.59 -7.23
CA ALA A 164 -20.64 22.24 -6.46
C ALA A 164 -21.71 21.23 -5.99
N THR A 165 -21.94 20.17 -6.78
CA THR A 165 -22.88 19.09 -6.44
C THR A 165 -22.18 17.85 -5.87
N HIS A 166 -20.88 17.70 -6.13
CA HIS A 166 -20.03 16.60 -5.68
C HIS A 166 -18.77 17.13 -4.99
N PRO A 167 -18.88 17.66 -3.75
CA PRO A 167 -17.80 18.40 -3.09
C PRO A 167 -16.54 17.56 -2.77
N ARG A 168 -16.63 16.22 -2.83
CA ARG A 168 -15.49 15.31 -2.62
C ARG A 168 -14.66 15.06 -3.88
N VAL A 169 -15.13 15.48 -5.06
CA VAL A 169 -14.42 15.25 -6.34
C VAL A 169 -12.99 15.77 -6.31
N PRO A 170 -12.69 16.98 -5.78
CA PRO A 170 -11.31 17.46 -5.74
C PRO A 170 -10.36 16.53 -4.98
N VAL A 171 -10.77 15.98 -3.83
CA VAL A 171 -9.92 15.07 -3.06
C VAL A 171 -9.83 13.68 -3.69
N ILE A 172 -10.88 13.21 -4.36
CA ILE A 172 -10.84 11.96 -5.15
C ILE A 172 -9.81 12.09 -6.29
N LEU A 173 -9.83 13.22 -7.01
CA LEU A 173 -8.89 13.47 -8.11
C LEU A 173 -7.45 13.53 -7.60
N ALA A 174 -7.22 14.19 -6.46
CA ALA A 174 -5.90 14.23 -5.83
C ALA A 174 -5.41 12.83 -5.40
N HIS A 175 -6.29 11.99 -4.84
CA HIS A 175 -5.96 10.61 -4.48
C HIS A 175 -5.65 9.77 -5.72
N ASN A 176 -6.44 9.89 -6.78
CA ASN A 176 -6.18 9.21 -8.05
C ASN A 176 -4.83 9.62 -8.64
N ASP A 177 -4.49 10.91 -8.60
CA ASP A 177 -3.20 11.41 -9.09
C ASP A 177 -2.02 10.87 -8.26
N PHE A 178 -2.17 10.81 -6.93
CA PHE A 178 -1.18 10.20 -6.04
C PHE A 178 -0.93 8.73 -6.40
N VAL A 179 -2.00 7.95 -6.56
CA VAL A 179 -1.92 6.54 -6.91
C VAL A 179 -1.30 6.38 -8.31
N ARG A 180 -1.74 7.18 -9.28
CA ARG A 180 -1.22 7.16 -10.65
C ARG A 180 0.28 7.41 -10.71
N GLN A 181 0.76 8.46 -10.05
CA GLN A 181 2.18 8.82 -10.04
C GLN A 181 3.02 7.68 -9.44
N THR A 182 2.53 7.07 -8.36
CA THR A 182 3.18 5.93 -7.71
C THR A 182 3.27 4.73 -8.67
N PHE A 183 2.17 4.38 -9.35
CA PHE A 183 2.15 3.28 -10.31
C PHE A 183 3.00 3.56 -11.56
N LEU A 184 3.08 4.81 -12.03
CA LEU A 184 3.94 5.19 -13.14
C LEU A 184 5.43 5.09 -12.77
N ALA A 185 5.81 5.43 -11.54
CA ALA A 185 7.17 5.25 -11.05
C ALA A 185 7.54 3.76 -11.01
N VAL A 186 6.65 2.92 -10.47
CA VAL A 186 6.83 1.46 -10.47
C VAL A 186 6.92 0.92 -11.90
N LYS A 187 6.04 1.36 -12.80
CA LYS A 187 6.08 0.98 -14.22
C LYS A 187 7.44 1.29 -14.84
N ALA A 188 7.95 2.50 -14.64
CA ALA A 188 9.24 2.91 -15.18
C ALA A 188 10.35 1.97 -14.73
N ASN A 189 10.38 1.60 -13.44
CA ASN A 189 11.36 0.64 -12.92
C ASN A 189 11.19 -0.75 -13.54
N LEU A 190 9.98 -1.30 -13.55
CA LEU A 190 9.70 -2.63 -14.14
C LEU A 190 10.10 -2.69 -15.62
N ASP A 191 9.85 -1.62 -16.37
CA ASP A 191 10.19 -1.53 -17.79
C ASP A 191 11.72 -1.56 -18.02
N THR A 192 12.54 -1.18 -17.04
CA THR A 192 14.02 -1.30 -17.11
C THR A 192 14.57 -2.66 -16.68
N MET A 193 13.77 -3.51 -16.03
CA MET A 193 14.19 -4.82 -15.51
C MET A 193 14.11 -5.96 -16.55
N GLY A 194 13.66 -5.66 -17.77
CA GLY A 194 13.49 -6.62 -18.88
C GLY A 194 14.55 -6.50 -19.95
#